data_AF-A0A7C9EGQ4-F1
#
_entry.id   AF-A0A7C9EGQ4-F1
#
_cell.length_a   1.000
_cell.length_b   1.000
_cell.length_c   1.000
_cell.angle_alpha   90.00
_cell.angle_beta   90.00
_cell.angle_gamma   90.00
#
_symmetry.space_group_name_H-M   'P 1'
#
loop_
_entity.id
_entity.type
_entity.pdbx_description
1 polymer ?
#
loop_
_entity_poly.entity_id
_entity_poly.type
_entity_poly.pdbx_seq_one_letter_code
_entity_poly.pdbx_strand_id
1 'polypeptide(L)'
;MISTPIHPTQTHYRKSINTLHPIIIKPKLFLLLISMASSVFLLYFLLFFALSSPSLSSHHRFTAPGGRRLDSSGRDPKVQQACRATRYPDACGSMLTQSGRLSPDPKPVDIIQSALSVSVENLKTGQGMVQNILDSSTHNPNRSSAAKTCLELLQNSASRSAAAADALSRGKIKDARAWASAALCYQYDCWSALKYVNDSSLVNQTMSYFDTTLIVSTSNALSMMRALDALGPDPVSWAPPKTERDGFWEPHQEASSGSGFGPLSGLAADASVCKGGGGGCHATVQEAVDAAPENLEGGKRYVIRIKEGVYDEIVRVPFNKKNLVFLGDGMGKTVITGSLNAGVPGVTTYNTATVGQSRLTLPPSAFLSPFNCFN
;
A
#
# COMPACT_ATOMS: atom_id res chain seq x y z
N MET A 1 -31.65 5.27 2.45
CA MET A 1 -32.36 5.44 1.16
C MET A 1 -32.35 6.91 0.80
N ILE A 2 -31.87 7.20 -0.41
CA ILE A 2 -31.92 8.42 -1.24
C ILE A 2 -32.12 9.77 -0.52
N SER A 3 -31.10 10.63 -0.58
CA SER A 3 -31.29 12.08 -0.58
C SER A 3 -30.23 12.76 -1.43
N THR A 4 -30.73 13.52 -2.40
CA THR A 4 -30.06 14.39 -3.37
C THR A 4 -29.31 15.55 -2.70
N PRO A 5 -28.26 16.11 -3.33
CA PRO A 5 -27.51 17.23 -2.78
C PRO A 5 -28.12 18.60 -3.16
N ILE A 6 -28.14 19.50 -2.18
CA ILE A 6 -28.49 20.92 -2.32
C ILE A 6 -27.23 21.69 -2.74
N HIS A 7 -27.32 22.46 -3.82
CA HIS A 7 -26.28 23.37 -4.32
C HIS A 7 -26.09 24.59 -3.39
N PRO A 8 -24.83 25.05 -3.16
CA PRO A 8 -24.56 26.40 -2.73
C PRO A 8 -24.18 27.30 -3.93
N THR A 9 -24.79 28.49 -3.94
CA THR A 9 -24.60 29.63 -4.82
C THR A 9 -23.18 30.20 -4.80
N GLN A 10 -22.56 30.38 -5.97
CA GLN A 10 -21.28 31.09 -6.14
C GLN A 10 -21.50 32.59 -6.35
N THR A 11 -20.85 33.40 -5.51
CA THR A 11 -20.62 34.83 -5.71
C THR A 11 -19.52 35.06 -6.75
N HIS A 12 -19.81 35.87 -7.78
CA HIS A 12 -18.92 36.22 -8.88
C HIS A 12 -17.73 37.10 -8.43
N TYR A 13 -16.50 36.63 -8.69
CA TYR A 13 -15.29 37.47 -8.72
C TYR A 13 -14.90 37.72 -10.19
N ARG A 14 -15.02 38.98 -10.65
CA ARG A 14 -14.79 39.39 -12.03
C ARG A 14 -13.30 39.66 -12.27
N LYS A 15 -12.59 38.74 -12.93
CA LYS A 15 -11.24 38.98 -13.44
C LYS A 15 -11.33 39.47 -14.88
N SER A 16 -10.74 40.65 -15.15
CA SER A 16 -10.71 41.30 -16.46
C SER A 16 -9.97 40.44 -17.49
N ILE A 17 -10.62 40.08 -18.59
CA ILE A 17 -10.02 39.41 -19.75
C ILE A 17 -9.77 40.48 -20.80
N ASN A 18 -8.50 40.71 -21.13
CA ASN A 18 -8.11 41.54 -22.26
C ASN A 18 -8.61 40.91 -23.56
N THR A 19 -9.36 41.68 -24.33
CA THR A 19 -9.85 41.37 -25.68
C THR A 19 -8.69 41.16 -26.65
N LEU A 20 -8.46 39.92 -27.08
CA LEU A 20 -7.66 39.64 -28.28
C LEU A 20 -8.54 39.80 -29.53
N HIS A 21 -8.11 40.69 -30.43
CA HIS A 21 -8.71 40.87 -31.75
C HIS A 21 -8.52 39.61 -32.62
N PRO A 22 -9.55 39.13 -33.33
CA PRO A 22 -9.41 38.02 -34.26
C PRO A 22 -8.68 38.48 -35.53
N ILE A 23 -7.51 37.90 -35.80
CA ILE A 23 -6.78 38.08 -37.06
C ILE A 23 -7.47 37.23 -38.13
N ILE A 24 -8.20 37.87 -39.03
CA ILE A 24 -8.82 37.22 -40.19
C ILE A 24 -7.72 36.91 -41.22
N ILE A 25 -7.20 35.68 -41.19
CA ILE A 25 -6.22 35.19 -42.16
C ILE A 25 -6.97 34.86 -43.47
N LYS A 26 -6.57 35.50 -44.58
CA LYS A 26 -7.19 35.27 -45.90
C LYS A 26 -7.12 33.77 -46.26
N PRO A 27 -8.18 33.18 -46.84
CA PRO A 27 -8.27 31.73 -47.05
C PRO A 27 -7.15 31.15 -47.92
N LYS A 28 -6.60 31.95 -48.85
CA LYS A 28 -5.42 31.57 -49.65
C LYS A 28 -4.14 31.45 -48.82
N LEU A 29 -3.98 32.29 -47.81
CA LEU A 29 -2.82 32.27 -46.91
C LEU A 29 -2.91 31.10 -45.91
N PHE A 30 -4.12 30.78 -45.46
CA PHE A 30 -4.37 29.62 -44.59
C PHE A 30 -4.08 28.29 -45.29
N LEU A 31 -4.50 28.14 -46.55
CA LEU A 31 -4.18 26.96 -47.38
C LEU A 31 -2.66 26.83 -47.65
N LEU A 32 -1.97 27.95 -47.86
CA LEU A 32 -0.50 27.96 -47.97
C LEU A 32 0.18 27.51 -46.68
N LEU A 33 -0.29 27.95 -45.51
CA LEU A 33 0.27 27.55 -44.22
C LEU A 33 0.08 26.06 -43.94
N ILE A 34 -1.07 25.48 -44.31
CA ILE A 34 -1.32 24.03 -44.18
C ILE A 34 -0.41 23.22 -45.11
N SER A 35 -0.20 23.70 -46.34
CA SER A 35 0.71 23.07 -47.30
C SER A 35 2.16 23.08 -46.80
N MET A 36 2.61 24.21 -46.25
CA MET A 36 3.95 24.34 -45.67
C MET A 36 4.12 23.45 -44.42
N ALA A 37 3.13 23.41 -43.53
CA ALA A 37 3.17 22.55 -42.34
C ALA A 37 3.21 21.06 -42.69
N SER A 38 2.45 20.64 -43.70
CA SER A 38 2.44 19.26 -44.19
C SER A 38 3.78 18.86 -44.82
N SER A 39 4.43 19.79 -45.53
CA SER A 39 5.75 19.58 -46.14
C SER A 39 6.85 19.44 -45.08
N VAL A 40 6.79 20.24 -44.01
CA VAL A 40 7.73 20.15 -42.87
C VAL A 40 7.52 18.84 -42.10
N PHE A 41 6.26 18.43 -41.89
CA PHE A 41 5.95 17.16 -41.21
C PHE A 41 6.46 15.95 -42.00
N LEU A 42 6.27 15.93 -43.33
CA LEU A 42 6.81 14.88 -44.20
C LEU A 42 8.35 14.85 -44.19
N LEU A 43 9.01 16.00 -44.19
CA LEU A 43 10.48 16.07 -44.06
C LEU A 43 10.96 15.51 -42.71
N TYR A 44 10.26 15.82 -41.61
CA TYR A 44 10.60 15.29 -40.29
C TYR A 44 10.38 13.78 -40.19
N PHE A 45 9.30 13.28 -40.80
CA PHE A 45 9.00 11.86 -40.86
C PHE A 45 10.04 11.10 -41.69
N LEU A 46 10.45 11.63 -42.85
CA LEU A 46 11.50 11.03 -43.66
C LEU A 46 12.87 11.08 -42.98
N LEU A 47 13.20 12.16 -42.25
CA LEU A 47 14.41 12.24 -41.44
C LEU A 47 14.41 11.22 -40.28
N PHE A 48 13.27 10.99 -39.63
CA PHE A 48 13.14 9.98 -38.57
C PHE A 48 13.44 8.57 -39.10
N PHE A 49 12.97 8.23 -40.30
CA PHE A 49 13.29 6.93 -40.93
C PHE A 49 14.71 6.86 -41.52
N ALA A 50 15.27 7.97 -42.01
CA ALA A 50 16.65 8.01 -42.50
C ALA A 50 17.69 7.92 -41.36
N LEU A 51 17.39 8.47 -40.18
CA LEU A 51 18.21 8.34 -38.96
C LEU A 51 17.97 7.00 -38.26
N SER A 52 16.85 6.33 -38.52
CA SER A 52 16.58 4.95 -38.10
C SER A 52 17.20 3.98 -39.10
N SER A 53 18.53 3.98 -39.20
CA SER A 53 19.21 2.83 -39.80
C SER A 53 18.93 1.59 -38.94
N PRO A 54 18.55 0.45 -39.52
CA PRO A 54 18.60 -0.81 -38.78
C PRO A 54 20.07 -1.02 -38.45
N SER A 55 20.39 -1.03 -37.16
CA SER A 55 21.70 -1.47 -36.70
C SER A 55 21.81 -2.94 -37.09
N LEU A 56 22.45 -3.17 -38.24
CA LEU A 56 22.98 -4.45 -38.65
C LEU A 56 23.80 -4.96 -37.47
N SER A 57 23.41 -6.11 -36.91
CA SER A 57 24.11 -6.78 -35.82
C SER A 57 25.58 -6.99 -36.20
N SER A 58 26.43 -6.07 -35.76
CA SER A 58 27.84 -6.38 -35.59
C SER A 58 27.91 -7.29 -34.38
N HIS A 59 28.03 -8.61 -34.65
CA HIS A 59 28.53 -9.57 -33.69
C HIS A 59 29.94 -9.13 -33.26
N HIS A 60 30.03 -8.23 -32.29
CA HIS A 60 31.19 -8.19 -31.44
C HIS A 60 31.19 -9.51 -30.67
N ARG A 61 32.05 -10.45 -31.13
CA ARG A 61 32.59 -11.49 -30.27
C ARG A 61 33.35 -10.79 -29.16
N PHE A 62 32.64 -10.33 -28.13
CA PHE A 62 33.19 -10.30 -26.81
C PHE A 62 33.31 -11.75 -26.37
N THR A 63 34.53 -12.28 -26.45
CA THR A 63 34.97 -13.36 -25.58
C THR A 63 34.75 -12.89 -24.15
N ALA A 64 33.58 -13.20 -23.61
CA ALA A 64 33.33 -13.12 -22.19
C ALA A 64 34.40 -13.96 -21.47
N PRO A 65 35.10 -13.44 -20.46
CA PRO A 65 35.93 -14.27 -19.62
C PRO A 65 34.99 -15.25 -18.92
N GLY A 66 35.10 -16.53 -19.31
CA GLY A 66 34.49 -17.69 -18.66
C GLY A 66 33.17 -17.39 -17.94
N GLY A 67 32.09 -17.21 -18.70
CA GLY A 67 30.75 -17.35 -18.16
C GLY A 67 30.66 -18.73 -17.53
N ARG A 68 30.77 -18.80 -16.20
CA ARG A 68 30.30 -19.96 -15.44
C ARG A 68 28.85 -20.13 -15.88
N ARG A 69 28.58 -21.22 -16.61
CA ARG A 69 27.24 -21.78 -16.65
C ARG A 69 26.83 -21.88 -15.18
N LEU A 70 25.90 -21.03 -14.75
CA LEU A 70 25.16 -21.28 -13.53
C LEU A 70 24.40 -22.55 -13.82
N ASP A 71 24.99 -23.64 -13.36
CA ASP A 71 24.53 -24.98 -13.54
C ASP A 71 23.06 -25.05 -13.11
N SER A 72 22.20 -25.56 -13.99
CA SER A 72 20.82 -25.89 -13.66
C SER A 72 20.73 -27.09 -12.71
N SER A 73 21.87 -27.63 -12.26
CA SER A 73 21.99 -28.76 -11.33
C SER A 73 21.77 -28.42 -9.84
N GLY A 74 21.55 -27.16 -9.47
CA GLY A 74 21.53 -26.74 -8.05
C GLY A 74 20.19 -26.27 -7.48
N ARG A 75 19.08 -26.29 -8.25
CA ARG A 75 17.79 -25.79 -7.75
C ARG A 75 16.85 -26.94 -7.45
N ASP A 76 16.40 -27.02 -6.20
CA ASP A 76 15.40 -27.99 -5.74
C ASP A 76 14.15 -27.91 -6.66
N PRO A 77 13.76 -29.02 -7.32
CA PRO A 77 12.58 -29.07 -8.19
C PRO A 77 11.29 -28.62 -7.49
N LYS A 78 11.13 -28.91 -6.19
CA LYS A 78 9.97 -28.51 -5.40
C LYS A 78 9.93 -26.99 -5.20
N VAL A 79 11.08 -26.36 -4.98
CA VAL A 79 11.19 -24.89 -4.91
C VAL A 79 10.82 -24.26 -6.24
N GLN A 80 11.34 -24.80 -7.35
CA GLN A 80 10.99 -24.30 -8.68
C GLN A 80 9.49 -24.43 -8.97
N GLN A 81 8.90 -25.56 -8.59
CA GLN A 81 7.49 -25.82 -8.76
C GLN A 81 6.63 -24.88 -7.91
N ALA A 82 6.99 -24.66 -6.63
CA ALA A 82 6.32 -23.69 -5.78
C ALA A 82 6.42 -22.26 -6.33
N CYS A 83 7.57 -21.85 -6.85
CA CYS A 83 7.77 -20.52 -7.43
C CYS A 83 6.97 -20.26 -8.72
N ARG A 84 6.42 -21.29 -9.38
CA ARG A 84 5.46 -21.10 -10.48
C ARG A 84 4.14 -20.46 -10.02
N ALA A 85 3.87 -20.49 -8.72
CA ALA A 85 2.75 -19.76 -8.13
C ALA A 85 2.90 -18.25 -8.23
N THR A 86 4.09 -17.72 -8.55
CA THR A 86 4.37 -16.28 -8.44
C THR A 86 4.52 -15.62 -9.82
N ARG A 87 4.34 -14.29 -9.87
CA ARG A 87 4.63 -13.48 -11.06
C ARG A 87 6.13 -13.28 -11.29
N TYR A 88 6.97 -13.67 -10.32
CA TYR A 88 8.42 -13.49 -10.33
C TYR A 88 9.15 -14.80 -9.99
N PRO A 89 8.99 -15.86 -10.81
CA PRO A 89 9.49 -17.19 -10.49
C PRO A 89 11.02 -17.24 -10.32
N ASP A 90 11.76 -16.49 -11.13
CA ASP A 90 13.22 -16.43 -11.04
C ASP A 90 13.70 -15.72 -9.76
N ALA A 91 13.05 -14.61 -9.40
CA ALA A 91 13.32 -13.89 -8.16
C ALA A 91 12.98 -14.76 -6.94
N CYS A 92 11.85 -15.46 -6.98
CA CYS A 92 11.42 -16.42 -5.97
C CYS A 92 12.44 -17.55 -5.77
N GLY A 93 12.89 -18.17 -6.86
CA GLY A 93 13.89 -19.23 -6.78
C GLY A 93 15.23 -18.73 -6.24
N SER A 94 15.66 -17.55 -6.67
CA SER A 94 16.92 -16.93 -6.24
C SER A 94 16.89 -16.59 -4.74
N MET A 95 15.84 -15.93 -4.25
CA MET A 95 15.73 -15.55 -2.85
C MET A 95 15.69 -16.77 -1.92
N LEU A 96 15.03 -17.85 -2.35
CA LEU A 96 14.94 -19.09 -1.55
C LEU A 96 16.27 -19.85 -1.53
N THR A 97 16.94 -19.94 -2.68
CA THR A 97 18.26 -20.59 -2.77
C THR A 97 19.30 -19.86 -1.93
N GLN A 98 19.34 -18.53 -2.02
CA GLN A 98 20.28 -17.71 -1.26
C GLN A 98 20.05 -17.75 0.25
N SER A 99 18.80 -18.00 0.69
CA SER A 99 18.49 -18.07 2.11
C SER A 99 19.17 -19.24 2.84
N GLY A 100 19.42 -20.36 2.15
CA GLY A 100 19.98 -21.57 2.76
C GLY A 100 19.12 -22.20 3.87
N ARG A 101 17.84 -21.82 4.00
CA ARG A 101 16.96 -22.22 5.11
C ARG A 101 16.19 -23.52 4.90
N LEU A 102 16.14 -24.01 3.66
CA LEU A 102 15.32 -25.16 3.31
C LEU A 102 16.10 -26.45 3.53
N SER A 103 15.43 -27.44 4.11
CA SER A 103 15.92 -28.81 4.15
C SER A 103 15.93 -29.43 2.73
N PRO A 104 16.66 -30.54 2.50
CA PRO A 104 16.75 -31.16 1.17
C PRO A 104 15.43 -31.68 0.56
N ASP A 105 14.37 -31.82 1.37
CA ASP A 105 13.04 -32.22 0.92
C ASP A 105 11.94 -31.36 1.59
N PRO A 106 11.83 -30.07 1.25
CA PRO A 106 10.97 -29.15 1.97
C PRO A 106 9.50 -29.38 1.62
N LYS A 107 8.62 -29.27 2.62
CA LYS A 107 7.18 -29.22 2.34
C LYS A 107 6.82 -27.85 1.76
N PRO A 108 5.74 -27.75 0.98
CA PRO A 108 5.24 -26.48 0.44
C PRO A 108 5.06 -25.39 1.51
N VAL A 109 4.60 -25.75 2.71
CA VAL A 109 4.50 -24.81 3.84
C VAL A 109 5.86 -24.31 4.31
N ASP A 110 6.89 -25.16 4.30
CA ASP A 110 8.26 -24.79 4.69
C ASP A 110 8.86 -23.81 3.67
N ILE A 111 8.56 -24.00 2.38
CA ILE A 111 8.93 -23.08 1.30
C ILE A 111 8.28 -21.70 1.52
N ILE A 112 6.98 -21.67 1.82
CA ILE A 112 6.25 -20.42 2.11
C ILE A 112 6.81 -19.74 3.37
N GLN A 113 7.05 -20.50 4.44
CA GLN A 113 7.61 -19.98 5.69
C GLN A 113 9.00 -19.38 5.47
N SER A 114 9.83 -20.04 4.66
CA SER A 114 11.15 -19.53 4.28
C SER A 114 11.05 -18.23 3.46
N ALA A 115 10.15 -18.20 2.46
CA ALA A 115 9.93 -16.99 1.65
C ALA A 115 9.44 -15.81 2.50
N LEU A 116 8.50 -16.04 3.42
CA LEU A 116 8.03 -15.01 4.34
C LEU A 116 9.15 -14.54 5.27
N SER A 117 10.02 -15.44 5.73
CA SER A 117 11.17 -15.08 6.57
C SER A 117 12.17 -14.20 5.82
N VAL A 118 12.47 -14.49 4.54
CA VAL A 118 13.30 -13.63 3.70
C VAL A 118 12.65 -12.26 3.49
N SER A 119 11.33 -12.21 3.26
CA SER A 119 10.57 -10.95 3.19
C SER A 119 10.71 -10.12 4.47
N VAL A 120 10.64 -10.74 5.66
CA VAL A 120 10.85 -10.06 6.95
C VAL A 120 12.27 -9.51 7.10
N GLU A 121 13.28 -10.17 6.56
CA GLU A 121 14.65 -9.65 6.56
C GLU A 121 14.82 -8.46 5.63
N ASN A 122 14.27 -8.56 4.41
CA ASN A 122 14.25 -7.46 3.48
C ASN A 122 13.50 -6.25 4.06
N LEU A 123 12.43 -6.49 4.84
CA LEU A 123 11.70 -5.44 5.52
C LEU A 123 12.58 -4.70 6.54
N LYS A 124 13.39 -5.42 7.32
CA LYS A 124 14.34 -4.80 8.27
C LYS A 124 15.38 -3.94 7.56
N THR A 125 15.92 -4.42 6.44
CA THR A 125 16.83 -3.63 5.60
C THR A 125 16.12 -2.38 5.08
N GLY A 126 14.88 -2.52 4.60
CA GLY A 126 14.07 -1.39 4.14
C GLY A 126 13.82 -0.35 5.24
N GLN A 127 13.55 -0.78 6.47
CA GLN A 127 13.43 0.11 7.63
C GLN A 127 14.73 0.90 7.88
N GLY A 128 15.89 0.24 7.82
CA GLY A 128 17.19 0.89 7.96
C GLY A 128 17.46 1.93 6.85
N MET A 129 17.10 1.62 5.61
CA MET A 129 17.24 2.57 4.49
C MET A 129 16.36 3.82 4.69
N VAL A 130 15.13 3.64 5.18
CA VAL A 130 14.22 4.76 5.47
C VAL A 130 14.70 5.57 6.67
N GLN A 131 15.27 4.91 7.69
CA GLN A 131 15.90 5.61 8.80
C GLN A 131 17.04 6.52 8.31
N ASN A 132 17.88 6.05 7.39
CA ASN A 132 18.92 6.89 6.77
C ASN A 132 18.33 8.08 5.99
N ILE A 133 17.18 7.90 5.33
CA ILE A 133 16.45 9.01 4.71
C ILE A 133 16.05 10.01 5.79
N LEU A 134 15.44 9.56 6.89
CA LEU A 134 15.01 10.43 7.97
C LEU A 134 16.19 11.22 8.57
N ASP A 135 17.29 10.55 8.87
CA ASP A 135 18.47 11.16 9.49
C ASP A 135 19.14 12.21 8.57
N SER A 136 19.04 12.03 7.24
CA SER A 136 19.53 12.99 6.25
C SER A 136 18.53 14.09 5.89
N SER A 137 17.34 14.12 6.52
CA SER A 137 16.24 15.02 6.18
C SER A 137 16.10 16.25 7.09
N THR A 138 17.08 16.57 7.94
CA THR A 138 16.98 17.63 8.97
C THR A 138 16.47 18.99 8.47
N HIS A 139 16.78 19.36 7.22
CA HIS A 139 16.34 20.61 6.60
C HIS A 139 15.23 20.46 5.55
N ASN A 140 14.65 19.26 5.41
CA ASN A 140 13.56 18.98 4.50
C ASN A 140 12.35 18.41 5.28
N PRO A 141 11.37 19.27 5.66
CA PRO A 141 10.23 18.84 6.46
C PRO A 141 9.33 17.83 5.71
N ASN A 142 9.21 17.96 4.38
CA ASN A 142 8.45 17.00 3.56
C ASN A 142 9.09 15.61 3.61
N ARG A 143 10.41 15.54 3.38
CA ARG A 143 11.15 14.28 3.41
C ARG A 143 11.15 13.66 4.81
N SER A 144 11.33 14.47 5.85
CA SER A 144 11.23 14.03 7.25
C SER A 144 9.85 13.43 7.57
N SER A 145 8.78 14.09 7.14
CA SER A 145 7.41 13.64 7.39
C SER A 145 7.07 12.35 6.63
N ALA A 146 7.47 12.27 5.35
CA ALA A 146 7.30 11.08 4.54
C ALA A 146 8.08 9.89 5.10
N ALA A 147 9.33 10.10 5.55
CA ALA A 147 10.15 9.04 6.14
C ALA A 147 9.58 8.53 7.47
N LYS A 148 9.12 9.44 8.36
CA LYS A 148 8.42 9.05 9.61
C LYS A 148 7.16 8.22 9.34
N THR A 149 6.33 8.68 8.39
CA THR A 149 5.12 7.97 7.97
C THR A 149 5.47 6.58 7.42
N CYS A 150 6.48 6.50 6.55
CA CYS A 150 6.95 5.24 6.03
C CYS A 150 7.43 4.29 7.14
N LEU A 151 8.24 4.75 8.11
CA LEU A 151 8.69 3.92 9.23
C LEU A 151 7.53 3.35 10.05
N GLU A 152 6.49 4.15 10.29
CA GLU A 152 5.26 3.68 10.94
C GLU A 152 4.59 2.56 10.12
N LEU A 153 4.45 2.75 8.82
CA LEU A 153 3.87 1.74 7.92
C LEU A 153 4.71 0.45 7.90
N LEU A 154 6.03 0.54 7.84
CA LEU A 154 6.90 -0.64 7.86
C LEU A 154 6.88 -1.36 9.21
N GLN A 155 6.71 -0.65 10.32
CA GLN A 155 6.50 -1.28 11.63
C GLN A 155 5.15 -2.03 11.68
N ASN A 156 4.11 -1.48 11.06
CA ASN A 156 2.82 -2.17 10.89
C ASN A 156 2.97 -3.39 9.96
N SER A 157 3.76 -3.28 8.89
CA SER A 157 4.12 -4.40 8.02
C SER A 157 4.82 -5.50 8.82
N ALA A 158 5.78 -5.16 9.69
CA ALA A 158 6.52 -6.15 10.48
C ALA A 158 5.58 -6.92 11.43
N SER A 159 4.68 -6.20 12.09
CA SER A 159 3.66 -6.78 12.96
C SER A 159 2.72 -7.71 12.20
N ARG A 160 2.32 -7.34 10.97
CA ARG A 160 1.48 -8.19 10.10
C ARG A 160 2.22 -9.39 9.54
N SER A 161 3.49 -9.26 9.16
CA SER A 161 4.31 -10.39 8.73
C SER A 161 4.50 -11.41 9.85
N ALA A 162 4.70 -10.95 11.09
CA ALA A 162 4.78 -11.82 12.26
C ALA A 162 3.45 -12.57 12.51
N ALA A 163 2.32 -11.87 12.43
CA ALA A 163 1.00 -12.49 12.52
C ALA A 163 0.73 -13.49 11.38
N ALA A 164 1.23 -13.21 10.18
CA ALA A 164 1.14 -14.13 9.04
C ALA A 164 1.94 -15.42 9.29
N ALA A 165 3.17 -15.30 9.78
CA ALA A 165 4.02 -16.43 10.13
C ALA A 165 3.40 -17.32 11.21
N ASP A 166 2.83 -16.70 12.25
CA ASP A 166 2.16 -17.37 13.37
C ASP A 166 0.82 -18.01 12.95
N ALA A 167 0.09 -17.41 12.02
CA ALA A 167 -1.10 -18.03 11.43
C ALA A 167 -0.73 -19.23 10.54
N LEU A 168 0.33 -19.10 9.74
CA LEU A 168 0.80 -20.15 8.83
C LEU A 168 1.25 -21.40 9.60
N SER A 169 2.03 -21.22 10.67
CA SER A 169 2.52 -22.32 11.52
C SER A 169 1.39 -23.12 12.18
N ARG A 170 0.23 -22.49 12.40
CA ARG A 170 -0.98 -23.12 12.97
C ARG A 170 -1.96 -23.62 11.91
N GLY A 171 -1.57 -23.64 10.63
CA GLY A 171 -2.41 -24.08 9.53
C GLY A 171 -3.58 -23.15 9.19
N LYS A 172 -3.60 -21.91 9.72
CA LYS A 172 -4.65 -20.92 9.45
C LYS A 172 -4.32 -20.13 8.19
N ILE A 173 -4.33 -20.80 7.04
CA ILE A 173 -3.83 -20.22 5.77
C ILE A 173 -4.59 -18.96 5.34
N LYS A 174 -5.90 -18.89 5.56
CA LYS A 174 -6.71 -17.71 5.23
C LYS A 174 -6.32 -16.48 6.06
N ASP A 175 -6.06 -16.67 7.35
CA ASP A 175 -5.55 -15.61 8.23
C ASP A 175 -4.13 -15.20 7.80
N ALA A 176 -3.26 -16.18 7.51
CA ALA A 176 -1.91 -15.93 7.05
C ALA A 176 -1.89 -15.10 5.76
N ARG A 177 -2.72 -15.45 4.78
CA ARG A 177 -2.89 -14.73 3.52
C ARG A 177 -3.34 -13.30 3.77
N ALA A 178 -4.34 -13.08 4.62
CA ALA A 178 -4.84 -11.74 4.91
C ALA A 178 -3.79 -10.87 5.62
N TRP A 179 -3.05 -11.43 6.58
CA TRP A 179 -1.98 -10.71 7.26
C TRP A 179 -0.79 -10.40 6.35
N ALA A 180 -0.34 -11.36 5.52
CA ALA A 180 0.72 -11.12 4.55
C ALA A 180 0.30 -10.08 3.49
N SER A 181 -0.97 -10.07 3.10
CA SER A 181 -1.51 -9.07 2.18
C SER A 181 -1.51 -7.67 2.78
N ALA A 182 -1.93 -7.54 4.04
CA ALA A 182 -1.84 -6.27 4.77
C ALA A 182 -0.38 -5.81 4.91
N ALA A 183 0.55 -6.73 5.19
CA ALA A 183 1.98 -6.41 5.24
C ALA A 183 2.48 -5.84 3.91
N LEU A 184 2.13 -6.47 2.79
CA LEU A 184 2.49 -6.01 1.45
C LEU A 184 1.92 -4.62 1.13
N CYS A 185 0.66 -4.35 1.51
CA CYS A 185 0.07 -3.03 1.34
C CYS A 185 0.85 -1.95 2.10
N TYR A 186 1.22 -2.19 3.35
CA TYR A 186 2.03 -1.23 4.11
C TYR A 186 3.40 -0.96 3.49
N GLN A 187 4.03 -1.96 2.89
CA GLN A 187 5.30 -1.79 2.15
C GLN A 187 5.10 -0.89 0.93
N TYR A 188 4.03 -1.11 0.17
CA TYR A 188 3.67 -0.29 -0.98
C TYR A 188 3.31 1.15 -0.58
N ASP A 189 2.55 1.33 0.50
CA ASP A 189 2.16 2.65 0.99
C ASP A 189 3.37 3.47 1.44
N CYS A 190 4.36 2.84 2.09
CA CYS A 190 5.63 3.51 2.36
C CYS A 190 6.32 3.93 1.05
N TRP A 191 6.48 3.00 0.09
CA TRP A 191 7.12 3.31 -1.19
C TRP A 191 6.43 4.49 -1.88
N SER A 192 5.09 4.50 -1.86
CA SER A 192 4.25 5.57 -2.39
C SER A 192 4.47 6.89 -1.67
N ALA A 193 4.60 6.90 -0.34
CA ALA A 193 4.91 8.11 0.43
C ALA A 193 6.27 8.71 0.01
N LEU A 194 7.28 7.87 -0.19
CA LEU A 194 8.62 8.31 -0.63
C LEU A 194 8.62 8.86 -2.06
N LYS A 195 7.73 8.37 -2.94
CA LYS A 195 7.60 8.84 -4.33
C LYS A 195 7.41 10.35 -4.44
N TYR A 196 6.65 10.95 -3.52
CA TYR A 196 6.36 12.38 -3.51
C TYR A 196 7.52 13.25 -3.03
N VAL A 197 8.58 12.63 -2.50
CA VAL A 197 9.80 13.30 -2.02
C VAL A 197 11.06 12.68 -2.65
N ASN A 198 10.95 12.17 -3.88
CA ASN A 198 12.06 11.55 -4.61
C ASN A 198 12.99 12.60 -5.23
N ASP A 199 13.66 13.34 -4.35
CA ASP A 199 14.54 14.47 -4.67
C ASP A 199 16.03 14.17 -4.35
N SER A 200 16.35 12.93 -3.99
CA SER A 200 17.71 12.52 -3.64
C SER A 200 18.01 11.08 -4.08
N SER A 201 19.30 10.80 -4.32
CA SER A 201 19.77 9.45 -4.67
C SER A 201 19.44 8.42 -3.59
N LEU A 202 19.47 8.81 -2.31
CA LEU A 202 19.11 7.91 -1.20
C LEU A 202 17.63 7.49 -1.25
N VAL A 203 16.72 8.43 -1.53
CA VAL A 203 15.29 8.12 -1.71
C VAL A 203 15.09 7.23 -2.93
N ASN A 204 15.73 7.54 -4.05
CA ASN A 204 15.64 6.75 -5.28
C ASN A 204 16.13 5.30 -5.07
N GLN A 205 17.29 5.11 -4.44
CA GLN A 205 17.84 3.79 -4.12
C GLN A 205 16.93 3.00 -3.19
N THR A 206 16.36 3.65 -2.17
CA THR A 206 15.41 3.03 -1.24
C THR A 206 14.14 2.60 -1.97
N MET A 207 13.57 3.47 -2.81
CA MET A 207 12.41 3.11 -3.62
C MET A 207 12.69 1.94 -4.57
N SER A 208 13.88 1.91 -5.18
CA SER A 208 14.31 0.80 -6.05
C SER A 208 14.45 -0.51 -5.28
N TYR A 209 15.05 -0.48 -4.09
CA TYR A 209 15.12 -1.65 -3.20
C TYR A 209 13.72 -2.16 -2.84
N PHE A 210 12.79 -1.26 -2.58
CA PHE A 210 11.43 -1.62 -2.20
C PHE A 210 10.72 -2.33 -3.35
N ASP A 211 10.76 -1.73 -4.55
CA ASP A 211 10.09 -2.26 -5.73
C ASP A 211 10.69 -3.59 -6.18
N THR A 212 12.01 -3.71 -6.20
CA THR A 212 12.70 -4.88 -6.78
C THR A 212 12.94 -6.02 -5.79
N THR A 213 13.00 -5.72 -4.49
CA THR A 213 13.41 -6.69 -3.46
C THR A 213 12.34 -6.89 -2.39
N LEU A 214 11.95 -5.83 -1.67
CA LEU A 214 11.02 -5.97 -0.53
C LEU A 214 9.63 -6.41 -0.99
N ILE A 215 8.98 -5.62 -1.85
CA ILE A 215 7.62 -5.87 -2.34
C ILE A 215 7.57 -7.18 -3.13
N VAL A 216 8.57 -7.45 -3.99
CA VAL A 216 8.68 -8.71 -4.74
C VAL A 216 8.80 -9.93 -3.81
N SER A 217 9.65 -9.87 -2.78
CA SER A 217 9.81 -11.01 -1.86
C SER A 217 8.54 -11.30 -1.05
N THR A 218 7.85 -10.26 -0.58
CA THR A 218 6.56 -10.41 0.11
C THR A 218 5.46 -10.91 -0.84
N SER A 219 5.42 -10.40 -2.07
CA SER A 219 4.46 -10.83 -3.12
C SER A 219 4.66 -12.30 -3.50
N ASN A 220 5.91 -12.76 -3.60
CA ASN A 220 6.22 -14.18 -3.85
C ASN A 220 5.68 -15.08 -2.74
N ALA A 221 5.93 -14.74 -1.47
CA ALA A 221 5.41 -15.48 -0.33
C ALA A 221 3.87 -15.51 -0.32
N LEU A 222 3.24 -14.36 -0.55
CA LEU A 222 1.79 -14.22 -0.59
C LEU A 222 1.15 -15.00 -1.75
N SER A 223 1.78 -15.03 -2.92
CA SER A 223 1.31 -15.78 -4.08
C SER A 223 1.31 -17.29 -3.81
N MET A 224 2.36 -17.80 -3.16
CA MET A 224 2.40 -19.20 -2.74
C MET A 224 1.37 -19.51 -1.64
N MET A 225 1.14 -18.60 -0.68
CA MET A 225 0.05 -18.75 0.29
C MET A 225 -1.32 -18.84 -0.40
N ARG A 226 -1.55 -18.01 -1.42
CA ARG A 226 -2.80 -18.05 -2.18
C ARG A 226 -2.97 -19.35 -2.96
N ALA A 227 -1.90 -19.84 -3.58
CA ALA A 227 -1.92 -21.11 -4.29
C ALA A 227 -2.20 -22.28 -3.33
N LEU A 228 -1.58 -22.29 -2.15
CA LEU A 228 -1.87 -23.27 -1.10
C LEU A 228 -3.35 -23.23 -0.66
N ASP A 229 -3.94 -22.04 -0.50
CA ASP A 229 -5.36 -21.85 -0.11
C ASP A 229 -6.34 -22.28 -1.22
N ALA A 230 -6.07 -22.00 -2.50
CA ALA A 230 -6.98 -22.36 -3.61
C ALA A 230 -6.81 -23.78 -4.11
N LEU A 231 -5.56 -24.22 -4.26
CA LEU A 231 -5.18 -25.37 -5.07
C LEU A 231 -4.69 -26.53 -4.20
N GLY A 232 -4.54 -26.29 -2.89
CA GLY A 232 -4.11 -27.29 -1.93
C GLY A 232 -2.58 -27.44 -1.89
N PRO A 233 -2.09 -28.48 -1.19
CA PRO A 233 -0.68 -28.60 -0.86
C PRO A 233 0.19 -29.03 -2.04
N ASP A 234 -0.35 -29.55 -3.14
CA ASP A 234 0.48 -30.02 -4.26
C ASP A 234 0.94 -28.85 -5.14
N PRO A 235 2.24 -28.48 -5.13
CA PRO A 235 2.73 -27.35 -5.88
C PRO A 235 2.71 -27.58 -7.40
N VAL A 236 2.51 -28.82 -7.88
CA VAL A 236 2.38 -29.12 -9.32
C VAL A 236 1.27 -28.29 -9.96
N SER A 237 0.17 -28.09 -9.24
CA SER A 237 -0.99 -27.35 -9.69
C SER A 237 -0.85 -25.84 -9.57
N TRP A 238 0.17 -25.35 -8.86
CA TRP A 238 0.29 -23.95 -8.51
C TRP A 238 0.60 -23.08 -9.73
N ALA A 239 -0.14 -21.98 -9.83
CA ALA A 239 -0.04 -21.01 -10.90
C ALA A 239 -0.20 -19.59 -10.34
N PRO A 240 0.19 -18.55 -11.09
CA PRO A 240 0.04 -17.17 -10.65
C PRO A 240 -1.41 -16.82 -10.28
N PRO A 241 -1.64 -15.96 -9.27
CA PRO A 241 -2.98 -15.54 -8.88
C PRO A 241 -3.69 -14.84 -10.03
N LYS A 242 -4.90 -15.29 -10.33
CA LYS A 242 -5.83 -14.61 -11.23
C LYS A 242 -6.47 -13.42 -10.53
N THR A 243 -6.71 -12.35 -11.28
CA THR A 243 -7.31 -11.10 -10.82
C THR A 243 -8.72 -10.92 -11.40
N GLU A 244 -9.46 -9.91 -10.93
CA GLU A 244 -10.73 -9.51 -11.54
C GLU A 244 -10.57 -9.15 -13.03
N ARG A 245 -9.39 -8.62 -13.40
CA ARG A 245 -9.03 -8.34 -14.80
C ARG A 245 -8.99 -9.60 -15.65
N ASP A 246 -8.70 -10.75 -15.03
CA ASP A 246 -8.71 -12.07 -15.64
C ASP A 246 -10.09 -12.74 -15.54
N GLY A 247 -11.12 -12.00 -15.12
CA GLY A 247 -12.49 -12.49 -14.90
C GLY A 247 -12.65 -13.35 -13.64
N PHE A 248 -11.65 -13.38 -12.75
CA PHE A 248 -11.69 -14.18 -11.54
C PHE A 248 -12.27 -13.38 -10.36
N TRP A 249 -13.31 -13.95 -9.75
CA TRP A 249 -13.89 -13.48 -8.50
C TRP A 249 -13.79 -14.61 -7.48
N GLU A 250 -13.28 -14.33 -6.27
CA GLU A 250 -13.31 -15.35 -5.21
C GLU A 250 -14.77 -15.66 -4.86
N PRO A 251 -15.15 -16.95 -4.76
CA PRO A 251 -16.51 -17.31 -4.37
C PRO A 251 -16.84 -16.68 -3.02
N HIS A 252 -17.93 -15.92 -2.96
CA HIS A 252 -18.43 -15.35 -1.72
C HIS A 252 -18.98 -16.48 -0.84
N GLN A 253 -18.16 -17.02 0.06
CA GLN A 253 -18.72 -17.67 1.24
C GLN A 253 -19.29 -16.56 2.10
N GLU A 254 -20.60 -16.58 2.34
CA GLU A 254 -21.21 -15.74 3.37
C GLU A 254 -20.42 -15.97 4.66
N ALA A 255 -19.54 -15.04 5.00
CA ALA A 255 -18.99 -14.98 6.34
C ALA A 255 -20.22 -14.89 7.24
N SER A 256 -20.43 -15.91 8.08
CA SER A 256 -21.49 -15.89 9.08
C SER A 256 -21.43 -14.53 9.74
N SER A 257 -22.46 -13.72 9.52
CA SER A 257 -22.54 -12.32 9.88
C SER A 257 -22.69 -12.21 11.40
N GLY A 258 -21.68 -12.65 12.14
CA GLY A 258 -21.59 -12.58 13.60
C GLY A 258 -21.01 -11.25 14.07
N SER A 259 -20.66 -10.36 13.14
CA SER A 259 -20.35 -8.96 13.42
C SER A 259 -21.25 -8.06 12.59
N GLY A 260 -22.56 -8.30 12.66
CA GLY A 260 -23.50 -7.22 12.47
C GLY A 260 -23.12 -6.11 13.46
N PHE A 261 -23.01 -4.88 12.97
CA PHE A 261 -23.13 -3.70 13.83
C PHE A 261 -24.54 -3.75 14.41
N GLY A 262 -24.72 -4.50 15.50
CA GLY A 262 -25.94 -4.47 16.28
C GLY A 262 -26.21 -3.02 16.69
N PRO A 263 -27.47 -2.65 16.95
CA PRO A 263 -27.80 -1.29 17.36
C PRO A 263 -26.88 -0.86 18.51
N LEU A 264 -26.10 0.20 18.28
CA LEU A 264 -25.16 0.78 19.27
C LEU A 264 -25.89 1.46 20.44
N SER A 265 -27.23 1.38 20.47
CA SER A 265 -28.10 1.92 21.50
C SER A 265 -27.89 1.18 22.81
N GLY A 266 -27.43 1.89 23.85
CA GLY A 266 -27.30 1.34 25.21
C GLY A 266 -25.96 0.69 25.56
N LEU A 267 -24.92 0.88 24.74
CA LEU A 267 -23.55 0.48 25.12
C LEU A 267 -23.09 1.28 26.35
N ALA A 268 -22.67 0.57 27.40
CA ALA A 268 -22.00 1.19 28.55
C ALA A 268 -20.66 1.78 28.09
N ALA A 269 -20.37 3.02 28.50
CA ALA A 269 -19.12 3.68 28.18
C ALA A 269 -18.04 3.26 29.17
N ASP A 270 -16.88 2.83 28.67
CA ASP A 270 -15.69 2.54 29.47
C ASP A 270 -14.91 3.81 29.79
N ALA A 271 -14.95 4.78 28.87
CA ALA A 271 -14.38 6.12 29.06
C ALA A 271 -15.31 7.19 28.49
N SER A 272 -15.16 8.41 28.99
CA SER A 272 -15.93 9.56 28.51
C SER A 272 -15.04 10.76 28.23
N VAL A 273 -15.37 11.52 27.19
CA VAL A 273 -14.70 12.76 26.79
C VAL A 273 -15.69 13.90 26.97
N CYS A 274 -15.26 14.98 27.63
CA CYS A 274 -16.05 16.20 27.74
C CYS A 274 -15.16 17.44 27.58
N LYS A 275 -15.67 18.44 26.87
CA LYS A 275 -14.95 19.69 26.65
C LYS A 275 -14.68 20.39 27.99
N GLY A 276 -13.40 20.59 28.31
CA GLY A 276 -12.97 21.26 29.55
C GLY A 276 -12.61 20.33 30.72
N GLY A 277 -12.65 19.00 30.57
CA GLY A 277 -11.99 18.05 31.49
C GLY A 277 -12.59 17.92 32.90
N GLY A 278 -13.89 18.18 33.07
CA GLY A 278 -14.56 18.12 34.39
C GLY A 278 -15.25 16.79 34.69
N GLY A 279 -15.30 16.42 35.98
CA GLY A 279 -16.19 15.36 36.48
C GLY A 279 -15.81 13.92 36.10
N GLY A 280 -14.52 13.62 35.95
CA GLY A 280 -14.03 12.27 35.62
C GLY A 280 -14.02 11.94 34.12
N CYS A 281 -14.17 12.95 33.25
CA CYS A 281 -14.05 12.81 31.80
C CYS A 281 -12.66 13.29 31.31
N HIS A 282 -12.17 12.71 30.22
CA HIS A 282 -11.00 13.21 29.48
C HIS A 282 -11.31 14.54 28.78
N ALA A 283 -10.32 15.41 28.66
CA ALA A 283 -10.49 16.71 28.02
C ALA A 283 -10.44 16.62 26.48
N THR A 284 -9.70 15.64 25.96
CA THR A 284 -9.54 15.37 24.53
C THR A 284 -9.90 13.93 24.17
N VAL A 285 -10.20 13.69 22.89
CA VAL A 285 -10.45 12.33 22.39
C VAL A 285 -9.16 11.52 22.37
N GLN A 286 -8.02 12.15 22.05
CA GLN A 286 -6.72 11.48 22.09
C GLN A 286 -6.39 10.94 23.49
N GLU A 287 -6.61 11.71 24.56
CA GLU A 287 -6.39 11.24 25.95
C GLU A 287 -7.21 9.96 26.26
N ALA A 288 -8.45 9.89 25.79
CA ALA A 288 -9.29 8.71 26.00
C ALA A 288 -8.82 7.49 25.20
N VAL A 289 -8.26 7.72 23.99
CA VAL A 289 -7.61 6.67 23.20
C VAL A 289 -6.33 6.17 23.89
N ASP A 290 -5.53 7.09 24.43
CA ASP A 290 -4.29 6.77 25.11
C ASP A 290 -4.56 6.01 26.43
N ALA A 291 -5.63 6.34 27.14
CA ALA A 291 -6.07 5.64 28.35
C ALA A 291 -6.65 4.23 28.08
N ALA A 292 -7.10 3.94 26.85
CA ALA A 292 -7.67 2.64 26.53
C ALA A 292 -6.63 1.51 26.67
N PRO A 293 -6.99 0.32 27.14
CA PRO A 293 -6.05 -0.80 27.24
C PRO A 293 -5.53 -1.23 25.86
N GLU A 294 -4.27 -1.65 25.83
CA GLU A 294 -3.64 -2.18 24.63
C GLU A 294 -4.04 -3.65 24.40
N ASN A 295 -4.13 -4.05 23.13
CA ASN A 295 -4.32 -5.43 22.70
C ASN A 295 -5.52 -6.16 23.32
N LEU A 296 -6.65 -5.47 23.51
CA LEU A 296 -7.89 -6.06 24.02
C LEU A 296 -8.23 -7.43 23.39
N GLU A 297 -8.18 -8.46 24.22
CA GLU A 297 -8.46 -9.85 23.83
C GLU A 297 -9.94 -10.21 23.93
N GLY A 298 -10.32 -11.33 23.31
CA GLY A 298 -11.66 -11.92 23.47
C GLY A 298 -12.79 -11.14 22.80
N GLY A 299 -12.50 -10.27 21.84
CA GLY A 299 -13.53 -9.50 21.11
C GLY A 299 -14.22 -8.42 21.93
N LYS A 300 -13.71 -8.11 23.13
CA LYS A 300 -14.21 -7.01 23.95
C LYS A 300 -14.00 -5.69 23.23
N ARG A 301 -15.04 -4.86 23.25
CA ARG A 301 -15.02 -3.50 22.73
C ARG A 301 -14.71 -2.55 23.88
N TYR A 302 -13.99 -1.47 23.59
CA TYR A 302 -13.78 -0.37 24.52
C TYR A 302 -14.48 0.87 23.99
N VAL A 303 -15.52 1.29 24.69
CA VAL A 303 -16.45 2.33 24.24
C VAL A 303 -16.05 3.66 24.84
N ILE A 304 -15.58 4.57 23.99
CA ILE A 304 -15.28 5.95 24.34
C ILE A 304 -16.50 6.79 23.93
N ARG A 305 -17.22 7.29 24.94
CA ARG A 305 -18.35 8.21 24.71
C ARG A 305 -17.85 9.64 24.62
N ILE A 306 -18.08 10.26 23.48
CA ILE A 306 -17.64 11.63 23.20
C ILE A 306 -18.86 12.53 23.33
N LYS A 307 -18.92 13.30 24.42
CA LYS A 307 -20.05 14.17 24.70
C LYS A 307 -20.17 15.27 23.65
N GLU A 308 -21.36 15.87 23.54
CA GLU A 308 -21.60 16.99 22.63
C GLU A 308 -20.52 18.08 22.77
N GLY A 309 -20.12 18.64 21.63
CA GLY A 309 -19.03 19.59 21.53
C GLY A 309 -18.30 19.52 20.19
N VAL A 310 -17.58 20.59 19.91
CA VAL A 310 -16.62 20.67 18.81
C VAL A 310 -15.21 20.48 19.38
N TYR A 311 -14.55 19.40 18.94
CA TYR A 311 -13.19 19.00 19.30
C TYR A 311 -12.29 19.24 18.08
N ASP A 312 -11.44 20.26 18.16
CA ASP A 312 -10.48 20.58 17.09
C ASP A 312 -9.15 19.88 17.42
N GLU A 313 -9.05 18.63 16.97
CA GLU A 313 -7.91 17.74 17.24
C GLU A 313 -7.75 16.69 16.12
N ILE A 314 -6.54 16.16 15.99
CA ILE A 314 -6.24 15.04 15.10
C ILE A 314 -6.07 13.78 15.95
N VAL A 315 -7.06 12.91 15.92
CA VAL A 315 -7.07 11.67 16.71
C VAL A 315 -6.33 10.58 15.96
N ARG A 316 -5.29 10.02 16.59
CA ARG A 316 -4.51 8.88 16.09
C ARG A 316 -4.76 7.69 16.99
N VAL A 317 -5.24 6.60 16.39
CA VAL A 317 -5.42 5.32 17.07
C VAL A 317 -4.21 4.43 16.78
N PRO A 318 -3.32 4.20 17.76
CA PRO A 318 -2.18 3.31 17.61
C PRO A 318 -2.59 1.89 17.21
N PHE A 319 -1.70 1.19 16.47
CA PHE A 319 -1.97 -0.15 15.93
C PHE A 319 -2.31 -1.20 17.00
N ASN A 320 -1.76 -1.05 18.21
CA ASN A 320 -1.99 -1.92 19.37
C ASN A 320 -3.31 -1.62 20.11
N LYS A 321 -3.97 -0.48 19.90
CA LYS A 321 -5.27 -0.16 20.52
C LYS A 321 -6.40 -0.76 19.67
N LYS A 322 -6.79 -1.99 20.00
CA LYS A 322 -7.77 -2.79 19.22
C LYS A 322 -9.18 -2.62 19.77
N ASN A 323 -10.18 -2.76 18.89
CA ASN A 323 -11.61 -2.80 19.23
C ASN A 323 -12.15 -1.55 19.96
N LEU A 324 -11.61 -0.37 19.65
CA LEU A 324 -12.18 0.89 20.13
C LEU A 324 -13.49 1.22 19.40
N VAL A 325 -14.44 1.78 20.13
CA VAL A 325 -15.71 2.30 19.61
C VAL A 325 -15.85 3.75 20.04
N PHE A 326 -16.02 4.65 19.08
CA PHE A 326 -16.36 6.04 19.35
C PHE A 326 -17.89 6.22 19.29
N LEU A 327 -18.47 6.69 20.39
CA LEU A 327 -19.90 6.94 20.51
C LEU A 327 -20.16 8.42 20.79
N GLY A 328 -20.65 9.15 19.80
CA GLY A 328 -21.07 10.55 19.98
C GLY A 328 -22.48 10.68 20.53
N ASP A 329 -22.80 11.81 21.17
CA ASP A 329 -24.15 12.12 21.69
C ASP A 329 -25.17 12.43 20.57
N GLY A 330 -24.72 12.55 19.33
CA GLY A 330 -25.58 12.65 18.16
C GLY A 330 -24.89 13.26 16.95
N MET A 331 -25.44 12.99 15.77
CA MET A 331 -25.02 13.62 14.52
C MET A 331 -25.15 15.15 14.63
N GLY A 332 -24.08 15.87 14.35
CA GLY A 332 -24.02 17.33 14.44
C GLY A 332 -23.89 17.90 15.87
N LYS A 333 -24.02 17.07 16.91
CA LYS A 333 -23.78 17.47 18.31
C LYS A 333 -22.34 17.24 18.73
N THR A 334 -21.81 16.06 18.39
CA THR A 334 -20.41 15.72 18.59
C THR A 334 -19.68 15.87 17.25
N VAL A 335 -18.74 16.80 17.17
CA VAL A 335 -17.96 17.09 15.96
C VAL A 335 -16.49 17.01 16.31
N ILE A 336 -15.76 16.09 15.68
CA ILE A 336 -14.30 16.08 15.69
C ILE A 336 -13.86 16.70 14.37
N THR A 337 -13.03 17.74 14.43
CA THR A 337 -12.58 18.52 13.28
C THR A 337 -11.06 18.65 13.30
N GLY A 338 -10.47 18.92 12.13
CA GLY A 338 -9.06 19.25 11.99
C GLY A 338 -8.82 20.03 10.71
N SER A 339 -7.77 20.84 10.69
CA SER A 339 -7.48 21.81 9.61
C SER A 339 -6.19 21.51 8.82
N LEU A 340 -5.60 20.32 9.01
CA LEU A 340 -4.40 19.89 8.28
C LEU A 340 -4.71 19.64 6.80
N ASN A 341 -3.80 20.08 5.93
CA ASN A 341 -3.90 19.88 4.49
C ASN A 341 -2.56 19.38 3.92
N ALA A 342 -2.59 18.53 2.90
CA ALA A 342 -1.39 17.95 2.31
C ALA A 342 -0.58 18.95 1.46
N GLY A 343 -1.06 20.18 1.30
CA GLY A 343 -0.39 21.24 0.54
C GLY A 343 0.60 22.06 1.36
N VAL A 344 0.60 21.94 2.70
CA VAL A 344 1.57 22.65 3.55
C VAL A 344 2.84 21.83 3.77
N PRO A 345 4.01 22.48 3.90
CA PRO A 345 5.27 21.78 4.16
C PRO A 345 5.21 20.90 5.41
N GLY A 346 5.64 19.64 5.27
CA GLY A 346 5.72 18.66 6.35
C GLY A 346 4.43 17.89 6.64
N VAL A 347 3.35 18.10 5.88
CA VAL A 347 2.08 17.37 6.05
C VAL A 347 1.82 16.47 4.84
N THR A 348 1.71 15.18 5.08
CA THR A 348 1.32 14.20 4.05
C THR A 348 -0.20 13.97 4.07
N THR A 349 -0.76 13.36 3.03
CA THR A 349 -2.17 12.91 3.01
C THR A 349 -2.49 11.98 4.19
N TYR A 350 -1.52 11.20 4.67
CA TYR A 350 -1.70 10.36 5.86
C TYR A 350 -1.93 11.21 7.12
N ASN A 351 -1.32 12.40 7.20
CA ASN A 351 -1.44 13.31 8.34
C ASN A 351 -2.77 14.07 8.39
N THR A 352 -3.49 14.21 7.28
CA THR A 352 -4.70 15.05 7.20
C THR A 352 -5.96 14.40 7.76
N ALA A 353 -5.95 13.08 8.01
CA ALA A 353 -7.10 12.39 8.60
C ALA A 353 -7.42 12.94 10.01
N THR A 354 -8.65 13.44 10.20
CA THR A 354 -9.14 13.95 11.50
C THR A 354 -9.24 12.84 12.55
N VAL A 355 -9.68 11.65 12.13
CA VAL A 355 -9.63 10.43 12.94
C VAL A 355 -8.96 9.36 12.08
N GLY A 356 -7.71 9.02 12.42
CA GLY A 356 -6.90 8.06 11.68
C GLY A 356 -6.64 6.81 12.51
N GLN A 357 -6.91 5.64 11.94
CA GLN A 357 -6.45 4.36 12.50
C GLN A 357 -5.28 3.84 11.64
N SER A 358 -4.14 3.56 12.25
CA SER A 358 -2.96 3.03 11.55
C SER A 358 -3.12 1.54 11.15
N ARG A 359 -4.32 0.98 11.33
CA ARG A 359 -4.64 -0.44 11.07
C ARG A 359 -5.47 -0.57 9.79
N LEU A 360 -4.97 -1.35 8.84
CA LEU A 360 -5.78 -1.89 7.76
C LEU A 360 -6.70 -2.99 8.35
N THR A 361 -7.92 -2.64 8.72
CA THR A 361 -8.96 -3.63 8.99
C THR A 361 -9.58 -4.04 7.66
N LEU A 362 -9.11 -5.16 7.11
CA LEU A 362 -9.84 -5.84 6.05
C LEU A 362 -11.12 -6.40 6.69
N PRO A 363 -12.33 -5.94 6.31
CA PRO A 363 -13.56 -6.59 6.78
C PRO A 363 -13.55 -8.07 6.40
N PRO A 364 -14.34 -8.94 7.07
CA PRO A 364 -14.51 -10.34 6.67
C PRO A 364 -14.87 -10.49 5.17
N SER A 365 -15.55 -9.50 4.58
CA SER A 365 -15.82 -9.43 3.14
C SER A 365 -14.63 -9.01 2.29
N ALA A 366 -13.61 -8.34 2.85
CA ALA A 366 -12.33 -8.09 2.19
C ALA A 366 -11.35 -9.26 2.31
N PHE A 367 -11.68 -10.32 3.08
CA PHE A 367 -11.04 -11.63 2.90
C PHE A 367 -11.50 -12.31 1.59
N LEU A 368 -12.53 -11.77 0.94
CA LEU A 368 -13.22 -12.33 -0.22
C LEU A 368 -13.18 -11.42 -1.46
N SER A 369 -12.48 -10.29 -1.40
CA SER A 369 -12.26 -9.41 -2.54
C SER A 369 -10.76 -9.30 -2.83
N PRO A 370 -10.31 -9.37 -4.09
CA PRO A 370 -8.90 -9.45 -4.48
C PRO A 370 -8.10 -8.15 -4.27
N PHE A 371 -8.58 -7.22 -3.44
CA PHE A 371 -7.86 -6.03 -2.98
C PHE A 371 -6.80 -6.30 -1.90
N ASN A 372 -6.45 -7.56 -1.66
CA ASN A 372 -5.11 -7.87 -1.17
C ASN A 372 -4.13 -7.27 -2.17
N CYS A 373 -3.11 -6.51 -1.73
CA CYS A 373 -2.12 -5.87 -2.60
C CYS A 373 -1.32 -6.89 -3.43
N PHE A 374 -1.94 -7.57 -4.37
CA PHE A 374 -1.35 -8.44 -5.36
C PHE A 374 -0.98 -7.56 -6.56
N ASN A 375 0.26 -7.08 -6.56
CA ASN A 375 0.84 -6.42 -7.73
C ASN A 375 1.20 -7.42 -8.81
#